data_AF-A0A7C3GAE0-F1
#
_entry.id   AF-A0A7C3GAE0-F1
#
_cell.length_a   1.000
_cell.length_b   1.000
_cell.length_c   1.000
_cell.angle_alpha   90.00
_cell.angle_beta   90.00
_cell.angle_gamma   90.00
#
_symmetry.space_group_name_H-M   'P 1'
#
loop_
_entity.id
_entity.type
_entity.pdbx_description
1 polymer ?
#
loop_
_entity_poly.entity_id
_entity_poly.type
_entity_poly.pdbx_seq_one_letter_code
_entity_poly.pdbx_strand_id
1 'polypeptide(L)'
;MLFYLALFFAFIYFKIARVYKKEEKSNLNMLVQNVIVLAAVIALFVYGFMHETWYVVLIVSYLFFIMASLLVSAVQLGVFIDGKPFIKISHLYKSLAFLGMFIAFIDVYLWGI
;
A
#
# COMPACT_ATOMS: atom_id res chain seq x y z
N MET A 1 8.93 11.45 -10.24
CA MET A 1 9.11 9.97 -10.16
C MET A 1 8.85 9.42 -8.77
N LEU A 2 9.46 9.97 -7.70
CA LEU A 2 9.27 9.49 -6.32
C LEU A 2 7.81 9.50 -5.86
N PHE A 3 7.05 10.55 -6.21
CA PHE A 3 5.60 10.62 -5.96
C PHE A 3 4.84 9.41 -6.50
N TYR A 4 4.98 9.10 -7.79
CA TYR A 4 4.29 7.97 -8.43
C TYR A 4 4.70 6.62 -7.81
N LEU A 5 5.96 6.48 -7.41
CA LEU A 5 6.47 5.27 -6.77
C LEU A 5 5.87 5.09 -5.36
N ALA A 6 5.81 6.15 -4.55
CA ALA A 6 5.14 6.12 -3.25
C ALA A 6 3.64 5.84 -3.39
N LEU A 7 2.99 6.43 -4.39
CA LEU A 7 1.57 6.23 -4.67
C LEU A 7 1.28 4.78 -5.05
N PHE A 8 2.13 4.18 -5.90
CA PHE A 8 2.00 2.78 -6.26
C PHE A 8 2.18 1.85 -5.04
N PHE A 9 3.20 2.09 -4.21
CA PHE A 9 3.43 1.29 -3.01
C PHE A 9 2.32 1.48 -1.96
N ALA A 10 1.72 2.66 -1.86
CA ALA A 10 0.55 2.89 -1.02
C ALA A 10 -0.63 1.97 -1.40
N PHE A 11 -0.92 1.83 -2.69
CA PHE A 11 -1.98 0.92 -3.14
C PHE A 11 -1.64 -0.55 -2.88
N ILE A 12 -0.38 -0.95 -3.07
CA ILE A 12 0.09 -2.30 -2.69
C ILE A 12 -0.09 -2.53 -1.20
N TYR A 13 0.34 -1.59 -0.35
CA TYR A 13 0.24 -1.67 1.10
C TYR A 13 -1.21 -1.94 1.53
N PHE A 14 -2.16 -1.12 1.10
CA PHE A 14 -3.57 -1.28 1.51
C PHE A 14 -4.20 -2.56 0.97
N LYS A 15 -3.79 -3.01 -0.22
CA LYS A 15 -4.27 -4.26 -0.78
C LYS A 15 -3.78 -5.47 0.03
N ILE A 16 -2.51 -5.50 0.41
CA ILE A 16 -1.94 -6.54 1.28
C ILE A 16 -2.59 -6.48 2.68
N ALA A 17 -2.74 -5.28 3.25
CA ALA A 17 -3.38 -5.09 4.56
C ALA A 17 -4.84 -5.59 4.57
N ARG A 18 -5.59 -5.38 3.47
CA ARG A 18 -6.95 -5.90 3.31
C ARG A 18 -6.98 -7.43 3.28
N VAL A 19 -6.03 -8.06 2.59
CA VAL A 19 -5.90 -9.52 2.53
C VAL A 19 -5.60 -10.07 3.91
N TYR A 20 -4.62 -9.51 4.62
CA TYR A 20 -4.27 -9.92 5.98
C TYR A 20 -5.47 -9.83 6.93
N LYS A 21 -6.24 -8.73 6.90
CA LYS A 21 -7.44 -8.56 7.74
C LYS A 21 -8.51 -9.62 7.49
N LYS A 22 -8.57 -10.22 6.29
CA LYS A 22 -9.52 -11.30 5.99
C LYS A 22 -9.07 -12.64 6.56
N GLU A 23 -7.77 -12.87 6.67
CA GLU A 23 -7.20 -14.17 7.06
C GLU A 23 -6.81 -14.26 8.53
N GLU A 24 -6.50 -13.14 9.18
CA GLU A 24 -6.03 -13.12 10.56
C GLU A 24 -6.80 -12.10 11.41
N LYS A 25 -6.98 -12.38 12.71
CA LYS A 25 -7.67 -11.48 13.64
C LYS A 25 -6.89 -10.16 13.73
N SER A 26 -7.61 -9.05 13.56
CA SER A 26 -7.05 -7.70 13.65
C SER A 26 -6.37 -7.47 15.01
N ASN A 27 -5.11 -7.04 14.97
CA ASN A 27 -4.34 -6.63 16.14
C ASN A 27 -4.34 -5.09 16.26
N LEU A 28 -4.29 -4.55 17.48
CA LEU A 28 -4.18 -3.11 17.76
C LEU A 28 -2.99 -2.47 17.04
N ASN A 29 -1.83 -3.13 17.04
CA ASN A 29 -0.63 -2.61 16.36
C ASN A 29 -0.84 -2.42 14.86
N MET A 30 -1.57 -3.33 14.21
CA MET A 30 -1.90 -3.23 12.79
C MET A 30 -2.84 -2.05 12.52
N LEU A 31 -3.79 -1.80 13.43
CA LEU A 31 -4.70 -0.67 13.30
C LEU A 31 -3.92 0.64 13.37
N VAL A 32 -3.04 0.79 14.37
CA VAL A 32 -2.19 1.99 14.52
C VAL A 32 -1.32 2.19 13.28
N GLN A 33 -0.66 1.14 12.79
CA GLN A 33 0.17 1.22 11.59
C GLN A 33 -0.64 1.64 10.36
N ASN A 34 -1.82 1.06 10.16
CA ASN A 34 -2.68 1.42 9.03
C ASN A 34 -3.18 2.87 9.10
N VAL A 35 -3.44 3.39 10.30
CA VAL A 35 -3.83 4.80 10.49
C VAL A 35 -2.68 5.73 10.14
N ILE A 36 -1.45 5.42 10.57
CA ILE A 36 -0.25 6.21 10.22
C ILE A 36 -0.03 6.23 8.70
N VAL A 37 -0.08 5.05 8.06
CA VAL A 37 0.09 4.96 6.61
C VAL A 37 -1.04 5.65 5.87
N LEU A 38 -2.28 5.61 6.39
CA LEU A 38 -3.40 6.37 5.81
C LEU A 38 -3.14 7.87 5.85
N ALA A 39 -2.63 8.40 6.96
CA ALA A 39 -2.27 9.81 7.06
C ALA A 39 -1.20 10.21 6.03
N ALA A 40 -0.14 9.41 5.88
CA ALA A 40 0.89 9.62 4.86
C ALA A 40 0.31 9.57 3.43
N VAL A 41 -0.62 8.65 3.15
CA VAL A 41 -1.23 8.55 1.83
C VAL A 41 -2.13 9.75 1.54
N ILE A 42 -2.85 10.28 2.53
CA ILE A 42 -3.62 11.52 2.37
C ILE A 42 -2.68 12.68 2.06
N ALA A 43 -1.58 12.83 2.81
CA ALA A 43 -0.57 13.86 2.56
C ALA A 43 0.07 13.73 1.17
N LEU A 44 0.35 12.50 0.72
CA LEU A 44 0.83 12.21 -0.62
C LEU A 44 -0.19 12.65 -1.70
N PHE A 45 -1.48 12.37 -1.51
CA PHE A 45 -2.53 12.84 -2.43
C PHE A 45 -2.60 14.37 -2.48
N VAL A 46 -2.54 15.03 -1.32
CA VAL A 46 -2.51 16.50 -1.24
C VAL A 46 -1.30 17.05 -2.01
N TYR A 47 -0.11 16.48 -1.78
CA TYR A 47 1.10 16.84 -2.51
C TYR A 47 0.91 16.69 -4.03
N GLY A 48 0.35 15.55 -4.46
CA GLY A 48 0.06 15.27 -5.86
C GLY A 48 -0.87 16.30 -6.48
N PHE A 49 -1.97 16.66 -5.82
CA PHE A 49 -2.90 17.68 -6.33
C PHE A 49 -2.30 19.10 -6.37
N MET A 50 -1.29 19.39 -5.53
CA MET A 50 -0.62 20.69 -5.51
C MET A 50 0.48 20.83 -6.57
N HIS A 51 1.20 19.75 -6.87
CA HIS A 51 2.42 19.81 -7.70
C HIS A 51 2.25 19.16 -9.08
N GLU A 52 1.25 18.31 -9.27
CA GLU A 52 0.97 17.62 -10.52
C GLU A 52 -0.41 18.01 -11.06
N THR A 53 -0.63 17.82 -12.36
CA THR A 53 -1.96 18.06 -12.95
C THR A 53 -3.00 17.09 -12.37
N TRP A 54 -4.10 17.63 -11.83
CA TRP A 54 -5.12 16.87 -11.10
C TRP A 54 -5.66 15.65 -11.84
N TYR A 55 -5.88 15.74 -13.16
CA TYR A 55 -6.40 14.63 -13.96
C TYR A 55 -5.37 13.51 -14.14
N VAL A 56 -4.06 13.83 -14.20
CA VAL A 56 -2.99 12.83 -14.23
C VAL A 56 -2.93 12.08 -12.90
N VAL A 57 -3.04 12.79 -11.77
CA VAL A 57 -3.08 12.16 -10.44
C VAL A 57 -4.21 11.15 -10.35
N LEU A 58 -5.42 11.50 -10.82
CA LEU A 58 -6.57 10.59 -10.81
C LEU A 58 -6.39 9.39 -11.73
N ILE A 59 -5.95 9.61 -12.97
CA ILE A 59 -5.75 8.54 -13.97
C ILE A 59 -4.69 7.55 -13.47
N VAL A 60 -3.54 8.06 -13.01
CA VAL A 60 -2.44 7.22 -12.51
C VAL A 60 -2.86 6.48 -11.25
N SER A 61 -3.58 7.14 -10.32
CA SER A 61 -4.12 6.48 -9.13
C SER A 61 -5.04 5.32 -9.47
N TYR A 62 -5.93 5.51 -10.45
CA TYR A 62 -6.84 4.47 -10.89
C TYR A 62 -6.09 3.28 -11.53
N LEU A 63 -5.14 3.56 -12.42
CA LEU A 63 -4.30 2.53 -13.04
C LEU A 63 -3.48 1.75 -12.00
N PHE A 64 -2.85 2.45 -11.05
CA PHE A 64 -2.08 1.83 -9.99
C PHE A 64 -2.95 1.02 -9.02
N PHE A 65 -4.17 1.46 -8.74
CA PHE A 65 -5.13 0.69 -7.96
C PHE A 65 -5.45 -0.65 -8.63
N ILE A 66 -5.75 -0.65 -9.94
CA ILE A 66 -6.01 -1.88 -10.71
C ILE A 66 -4.75 -2.76 -10.71
N MET A 67 -3.60 -2.19 -11.04
CA MET A 67 -2.33 -2.93 -11.14
C MET A 67 -1.92 -3.56 -9.80
N ALA A 68 -2.00 -2.81 -8.71
CA ALA A 68 -1.75 -3.32 -7.36
C ALA A 68 -2.74 -4.44 -6.99
N SER A 69 -4.02 -4.30 -7.39
CA SER A 69 -5.01 -5.35 -7.19
C SER A 69 -4.67 -6.63 -7.93
N LEU A 70 -4.28 -6.53 -9.21
CA LEU A 70 -3.90 -7.68 -10.03
C LEU A 70 -2.63 -8.36 -9.50
N LEU A 71 -1.60 -7.57 -9.14
CA LEU A 71 -0.35 -8.10 -8.59
C LEU A 71 -0.58 -8.86 -7.29
N VAL A 72 -1.29 -8.25 -6.33
CA VAL A 72 -1.54 -8.93 -5.05
C VAL A 72 -2.38 -10.18 -5.26
N SER A 73 -3.39 -10.14 -6.14
CA SER A 73 -4.17 -11.34 -6.47
C SER A 73 -3.36 -12.42 -7.19
N ALA A 74 -2.44 -12.06 -8.08
CA ALA A 74 -1.53 -13.01 -8.71
C ALA A 74 -0.57 -13.64 -7.71
N VAL A 75 -0.03 -12.85 -6.77
CA VAL A 75 0.78 -13.35 -5.65
C VAL A 75 -0.04 -14.28 -4.76
N GLN A 76 -1.29 -13.94 -4.46
CA GLN A 76 -2.19 -14.84 -3.73
C GLN A 76 -2.35 -16.17 -4.50
N LEU A 77 -2.74 -16.14 -5.78
CA LEU A 77 -2.91 -17.36 -6.59
C LEU A 77 -1.64 -18.20 -6.67
N GLY A 78 -0.46 -17.58 -6.75
CA GLY A 78 0.82 -18.30 -6.72
C GLY A 78 1.22 -18.83 -5.34
N VAL A 79 0.67 -18.28 -4.25
CA VAL A 79 0.92 -18.69 -2.86
C VAL A 79 -0.16 -19.65 -2.34
N PHE A 80 -1.31 -19.79 -3.00
CA PHE A 80 -2.35 -20.76 -2.68
C PHE A 80 -2.24 -21.99 -3.59
N ILE A 81 -1.68 -23.09 -3.08
CA ILE A 81 -1.76 -24.41 -3.73
C ILE A 81 -2.96 -25.14 -3.11
N ASP A 82 -3.91 -25.59 -3.95
CA ASP A 82 -5.11 -26.31 -3.53
C ASP A 82 -5.95 -25.61 -2.43
N GLY A 83 -6.09 -24.29 -2.53
CA GLY A 83 -6.91 -23.50 -1.62
C GLY A 83 -6.35 -23.36 -0.19
N LYS A 84 -5.13 -23.85 0.06
CA LYS A 84 -4.41 -23.69 1.33
C LYS A 84 -3.22 -22.74 1.15
N PRO A 85 -3.00 -21.78 2.07
CA PRO A 85 -1.87 -20.87 1.97
C PRO A 85 -0.55 -21.64 2.15
N PHE A 86 0.31 -21.64 1.13
CA PHE A 86 1.61 -22.32 1.12
C PHE A 86 2.61 -21.66 2.09
N ILE A 87 2.46 -20.34 2.30
CA ILE A 87 3.21 -19.56 3.29
C ILE A 87 2.17 -18.83 4.14
N LYS A 88 2.28 -18.91 5.47
CA LYS A 88 1.43 -18.12 6.36
C LYS A 88 1.55 -16.64 5.97
N ILE A 89 0.43 -16.00 5.67
CA ILE A 89 0.35 -14.57 5.32
C ILE A 89 1.01 -13.66 6.37
N SER A 90 1.26 -14.18 7.58
CA SER A 90 2.09 -13.55 8.61
C SER A 90 3.49 -13.12 8.15
N HIS A 91 4.09 -13.74 7.11
CA HIS A 91 5.37 -13.25 6.56
C HIS A 91 5.21 -12.00 5.69
N LEU A 92 4.13 -11.91 4.90
CA LEU A 92 3.79 -10.70 4.14
C LEU A 92 3.43 -9.53 5.07
N TYR A 93 2.95 -9.82 6.28
CA TYR A 93 2.76 -8.81 7.33
C TYR A 93 4.07 -8.18 7.82
N LYS A 94 5.15 -8.96 7.95
CA LYS A 94 6.46 -8.37 8.33
C LYS A 94 6.94 -7.34 7.29
N SER A 95 6.62 -7.55 6.02
CA SER A 95 6.94 -6.58 4.96
C SER A 95 6.02 -5.35 4.93
N LEU A 96 4.80 -5.42 5.52
CA LEU A 96 3.90 -4.27 5.59
C LEU A 96 4.52 -3.12 6.39
N ALA A 97 5.14 -3.40 7.54
CA ALA A 97 5.78 -2.36 8.36
C ALA A 97 6.88 -1.62 7.59
N PHE A 98 7.71 -2.36 6.86
CA PHE A 98 8.76 -1.79 6.00
C PHE A 98 8.16 -0.94 4.87
N LEU A 99 7.13 -1.44 4.18
CA LEU A 99 6.42 -0.69 3.13
C LEU A 99 5.82 0.61 3.67
N GLY A 100 5.14 0.55 4.82
CA GLY A 100 4.54 1.72 5.45
C GLY A 100 5.57 2.78 5.83
N MET A 101 6.70 2.36 6.42
CA MET A 101 7.80 3.25 6.76
C MET A 101 8.44 3.87 5.51
N PHE A 102 8.62 3.09 4.45
CA PHE A 102 9.16 3.55 3.18
C PHE A 102 8.27 4.61 2.51
N ILE A 103 6.94 4.41 2.52
CA ILE A 103 5.98 5.39 2.01
C ILE A 103 6.08 6.69 2.81
N ALA A 104 6.03 6.60 4.15
CA ALA A 104 6.12 7.77 5.02
C ALA A 104 7.44 8.53 4.85
N PHE A 105 8.55 7.83 4.68
CA PHE A 105 9.85 8.44 4.43
C PHE A 105 9.89 9.20 3.10
N ILE A 106 9.37 8.62 2.01
CA ILE A 106 9.28 9.32 0.73
C ILE A 106 8.36 10.53 0.82
N ASP A 107 7.24 10.41 1.53
CA ASP A 107 6.29 11.50 1.71
C ASP A 107 6.96 12.68 2.43
N VAL A 108 7.60 12.45 3.57
CA VAL A 108 8.39 13.47 4.31
C VAL A 108 9.42 14.14 3.40
N TYR A 109 10.17 13.34 2.62
CA TYR A 109 11.15 13.86 1.67
C TYR A 109 10.52 14.73 0.57
N LEU A 110 9.35 14.37 0.04
CA LEU A 110 8.64 15.16 -0.96
C LEU A 110 8.19 16.51 -0.42
N TRP A 111 7.81 16.57 0.86
CA TRP A 111 7.44 17.81 1.54
C TRP A 111 8.64 18.68 1.95
N GLY A 112 9.88 18.17 1.82
CA GLY A 112 11.10 18.92 2.14
C GLY A 112 11.34 19.12 3.63
N ILE A 113 10.77 18.25 4.47
CA ILE A 113 10.98 18.19 5.92
C ILE A 113 12.10 17.19 6.22
#